data_AF-A0A9E2CG55-F1
#
_entry.id   AF-A0A9E2CG55-F1
#
_cell.length_a   1.000
_cell.length_b   1.000
_cell.length_c   1.000
_cell.angle_alpha   90.00
_cell.angle_beta   90.00
_cell.angle_gamma   90.00
#
_symmetry.space_group_name_H-M   'P 1'
#
loop_
_entity.id
_entity.type
_entity.pdbx_description
1 polymer ?
#
loop_
_entity_poly.entity_id
_entity_poly.type
_entity_poly.pdbx_seq_one_letter_code
_entity_poly.pdbx_strand_id
1 'polypeptide(L)' 'MNAAIISIGNELLTGQCVDTNSAWLSAELTRRGVPVVCHIAVGDDEERIAEAIA' A
#
# COMPACT_ATOMS: atom_id res chain seq x y z
N MET A 1 14.83 -3.29 9.93
CA MET A 1 14.14 -2.21 9.19
C MET A 1 12.81 -2.78 8.74
N ASN A 2 11.71 -2.06 8.98
CA ASN A 2 10.36 -2.51 8.60
C ASN A 2 9.82 -1.57 7.52
N ALA A 3 8.88 -2.07 6.72
CA ALA A 3 8.22 -1.28 5.68
C ALA A 3 6.69 -1.31 5.83
N ALA A 4 6.05 -0.25 5.35
CA ALA A 4 4.63 -0.16 5.08
C ALA A 4 4.44 0.06 3.58
N ILE A 5 3.34 -0.42 3.02
CA ILE A 5 2.97 -0.14 1.63
C ILE A 5 1.67 0.64 1.63
N ILE A 6 1.64 1.75 0.90
CA ILE A 6 0.46 2.59 0.70
C ILE A 6 0.11 2.55 -0.79
N SER A 7 -1.08 2.06 -1.11
CA SER A 7 -1.65 2.10 -2.45
C SER A 7 -2.71 3.18 -2.53
N ILE A 8 -2.66 4.00 -3.58
CA ILE A 8 -3.56 5.13 -3.81
C ILE A 8 -4.43 4.79 -5.02
N GLY A 9 -5.75 4.89 -4.86
CA GLY A 9 -6.72 4.66 -5.94
C GLY A 9 -8.11 4.38 -5.39
N ASN A 10 -9.11 5.15 -5.81
CA ASN A 10 -10.50 4.93 -5.41
C ASN A 10 -11.04 3.56 -5.87
N GLU A 11 -10.58 3.06 -7.01
CA GLU A 11 -10.94 1.75 -7.56
C GLU A 11 -10.46 0.58 -6.69
N LEU A 12 -9.41 0.79 -5.88
CA LEU A 12 -8.95 -0.19 -4.90
C LEU A 12 -9.92 -0.26 -3.73
N LEU A 13 -10.45 0.89 -3.31
CA LEU A 13 -11.44 0.98 -2.23
C LEU A 13 -12.80 0.42 -2.62
N THR A 14 -13.21 0.63 -3.88
CA THR A 14 -14.47 0.10 -4.41
C THR A 14 -14.38 -1.37 -4.81
N GLY A 15 -13.17 -1.96 -4.83
CA GLY A 15 -12.93 -3.34 -5.23
C GLY A 15 -13.07 -3.58 -6.73
N GLN A 16 -13.10 -2.52 -7.55
CA GLN A 16 -13.09 -2.62 -9.00
C GLN A 16 -11.74 -3.09 -9.54
N CYS A 17 -10.67 -2.85 -8.79
CA CYS A 17 -9.32 -3.33 -9.10
C CYS A 17 -8.73 -4.04 -7.88
N VAL A 18 -8.05 -5.17 -8.10
CA VAL A 18 -7.31 -5.90 -7.07
C VAL A 18 -5.95 -5.24 -6.90
N ASP A 19 -5.55 -4.95 -5.67
CA ASP A 19 -4.22 -4.39 -5.37
C ASP A 19 -3.10 -5.45 -5.51
N THR A 20 -2.74 -5.76 -6.75
CA THR A 20 -1.62 -6.65 -7.07
C THR A 20 -0.26 -5.98 -6.86
N ASN A 21 -0.22 -4.64 -6.84
CA ASN A 21 1.01 -3.88 -6.68
C ASN A 21 1.58 -4.06 -5.28
N SER A 22 0.74 -3.93 -4.25
CA SER A 22 1.16 -4.19 -2.86
C SER A 22 1.63 -5.63 -2.66
N ALA A 23 0.93 -6.60 -3.25
CA ALA A 23 1.33 -8.00 -3.17
C ALA A 23 2.73 -8.23 -3.78
N TRP A 24 2.99 -7.66 -4.96
CA TRP A 24 4.29 -7.78 -5.63
C TRP A 24 5.41 -7.07 -4.86
N LEU A 25 5.18 -5.83 -4.40
CA LEU A 25 6.16 -5.07 -3.61
C LEU A 25 6.49 -5.75 -2.29
N SER A 26 5.49 -6.29 -1.59
CA SER A 26 5.69 -7.01 -0.33
C SER A 26 6.56 -8.24 -0.48
N ALA A 27 6.36 -9.00 -1.57
CA ALA A 27 7.20 -10.14 -1.90
C ALA A 27 8.64 -9.74 -2.24
N GLU A 28 8.84 -8.63 -2.98
CA GLU A 28 10.17 -8.12 -3.31
C GLU A 28 10.91 -7.61 -2.05
N LEU A 29 10.24 -6.84 -1.19
CA LEU A 29 10.81 -6.35 0.07
C LEU A 29 11.17 -7.50 1.01
N THR A 30 10.29 -8.49 1.14
CA THR A 30 10.53 -9.69 1.94
C THR A 30 11.75 -10.46 1.43
N ARG A 31 11.90 -10.61 0.10
CA ARG A 31 13.10 -11.24 -0.51
C ARG A 31 14.39 -10.49 -0.20
N ARG A 32 14.33 -9.19 0.08
CA ARG A 32 15.47 -8.35 0.49
C ARG A 32 15.67 -8.29 2.01
N GLY A 33 14.91 -9.06 2.78
CA GLY A 33 15.00 -9.07 4.25
C GLY A 33 14.33 -7.89 4.92
N VAL A 34 13.44 -7.17 4.23
CA VAL A 34 12.64 -6.08 4.80
C VAL A 34 11.20 -6.56 5.01
N PRO A 35 10.78 -6.88 6.24
CA PRO A 35 9.41 -7.26 6.52
C PRO A 35 8.46 -6.10 6.28
N VAL A 36 7.39 -6.37 5.53
CA VAL A 36 6.25 -5.46 5.40
C VAL A 36 5.26 -5.75 6.53
N VAL A 37 4.96 -4.74 7.33
CA VAL A 37 4.12 -4.89 8.54
C VAL A 37 2.68 -4.46 8.34
N CYS A 38 2.40 -3.65 7.32
CA CYS A 38 1.04 -3.26 6.95
C CYS A 38 0.95 -2.85 5.47
N HIS A 39 -0.24 -3.07 4.91
CA HIS A 39 -0.67 -2.53 3.62
C HIS A 39 -1.85 -1.61 3.89
N ILE A 40 -1.87 -0.43 3.29
CA ILE A 40 -2.94 0.56 3.42
C ILE A 40 -3.38 0.93 2.01
N ALA A 41 -4.69 0.85 1.74
CA ALA A 41 -5.28 1.42 0.53
C ALA A 41 -5.98 2.73 0.89
N VAL A 42 -5.71 3.80 0.15
CA VAL A 42 -6.35 5.10 0.32
C VAL A 42 -6.93 5.60 -0.99
N GLY A 43 -7.93 6.47 -0.89
CA GLY A 43 -8.54 7.11 -2.06
C GLY A 43 -7.65 8.24 -2.59
N ASP A 44 -7.99 8.73 -3.78
CA ASP A 44 -7.28 9.81 -4.48
C ASP A 44 -7.60 11.19 -3.88
N ASP A 45 -7.38 11.34 -2.58
CA ASP A 45 -7.61 12.57 -1.83
C ASP A 45 -6.32 12.95 -1.08
N GLU A 46 -5.90 14.20 -1.24
CA GLU A 46 -4.62 14.68 -0.71
C GLU A 46 -4.55 14.58 0.83
N GLU A 47 -5.64 14.90 1.52
CA GLU A 47 -5.73 14.83 2.98
C GLU A 47 -5.58 13.38 3.46
N ARG A 48 -6.28 12.44 2.82
CA ARG A 48 -6.15 11.00 3.12
C ARG A 48 -4.76 10.44 2.84
N ILE A 49 -4.12 10.88 1.75
CA ILE A 49 -2.75 10.47 1.43
C ILE A 49 -1.78 11.00 2.50
N ALA A 50 -1.95 12.25 2.91
CA ALA A 50 -1.12 12.85 3.96
C ALA A 50 -1.31 12.13 5.31
N GLU A 51 -2.55 11.83 5.70
CA GLU A 51 -2.88 11.07 6.92
C GLU A 51 -2.24 9.68 6.94
N ALA A 52 -2.16 9.01 5.79
CA ALA A 52 -1.57 7.68 5.71
C ALA A 52 -0.03 7.66 5.82
N ILE A 53 0.62 8.80 5.60
CA ILE A 53 2.09 8.95 5.66
C ILE A 53 2.54 9.47 7.05
N ALA A 54 1.66 10.14 7.78
CA ALA A 54 1.93 10.76 9.08
C ALA A 54 2.13 9.72 10.21
#